data_AF-A0A7J3WMW9-F1
#
_entry.id   AF-A0A7J3WMW9-F1
#
_cell.length_a   1.000
_cell.length_b   1.000
_cell.length_c   1.000
_cell.angle_alpha   90.00
_cell.angle_beta   90.00
_cell.angle_gamma   90.00
#
_symmetry.space_group_name_H-M   'P 1'
#
loop_
_entity.id
_entity.type
_entity.pdbx_description
1 polymer ?
#
loop_
_entity_poly.entity_id
_entity_poly.type
_entity_poly.pdbx_seq_one_letter_code
_entity_poly.pdbx_strand_id
1 'polypeptide(L)'
;MELRECMGLHNEKQHIAQGRARIVERMRGSGSAFSAGRAEALAVRDVQDMFFLYDEVFFEGMLGKRLEGGLAYRLSNRMTRTGGKVQYDRREGTYVLALSYPLVVYPFDGKASGVDVNGIPCSSSMEVMMGIMEHEIIHIIEFELHGRSSCGKRPFKTMARNIFGHTGTKHSLSTTHSHGTRTLRPGSRGASSTGERPTPAPLRG
;
A
#
# COMPACT_ATOMS: atom_id res chain seq x y z
N MET A 1 7.42 17.06 17.54
CA MET A 1 6.61 15.89 17.94
C MET A 1 7.48 14.82 18.57
N GLU A 2 6.99 14.16 19.62
CA GLU A 2 7.57 12.98 20.28
C GLU A 2 6.83 11.69 19.89
N LEU A 3 7.51 10.54 19.90
CA LEU A 3 6.92 9.25 19.47
C LEU A 3 5.64 8.89 20.22
N ARG A 4 5.59 9.13 21.54
CA ARG A 4 4.40 8.81 22.37
C ARG A 4 3.16 9.63 21.98
N GLU A 5 3.36 10.79 21.36
CA GLU A 5 2.25 11.66 20.92
C GLU A 5 1.48 11.03 19.76
N CYS A 6 2.11 10.14 18.98
CA CYS A 6 1.44 9.41 17.91
C CYS A 6 0.25 8.55 18.41
N MET A 7 0.26 8.10 19.66
CA MET A 7 -0.86 7.33 20.24
C MET A 7 -2.12 8.19 20.44
N GLY A 8 -1.94 9.50 20.66
CA GLY A 8 -3.02 10.47 20.88
C GLY A 8 -3.37 11.29 19.64
N LEU A 9 -2.56 11.21 18.58
CA LEU A 9 -2.78 11.97 17.36
C LEU A 9 -4.13 11.63 16.73
N HIS A 10 -4.91 12.64 16.39
CA HIS A 10 -6.19 12.51 15.70
C HIS A 10 -6.31 13.60 14.65
N ASN A 11 -6.16 13.22 13.39
CA ASN A 11 -6.27 14.15 12.27
C ASN A 11 -7.70 14.19 11.76
N GLU A 12 -8.20 15.40 11.55
CA GLU A 12 -9.47 15.59 10.84
C GLU A 12 -9.35 15.12 9.39
N LYS A 13 -10.48 14.69 8.81
CA LYS A 13 -10.52 14.23 7.40
C LYS A 13 -9.93 15.25 6.43
N GLN A 14 -10.18 16.55 6.68
CA GLN A 14 -9.65 17.63 5.87
C GLN A 14 -8.12 17.71 5.97
N HIS A 15 -7.57 17.60 7.18
CA HIS A 15 -6.12 17.60 7.38
C HIS A 15 -5.45 16.42 6.67
N ILE A 16 -6.04 15.22 6.76
CA ILE A 16 -5.55 14.02 6.06
C ILE A 16 -5.56 14.25 4.54
N ALA A 17 -6.67 14.76 3.99
CA ALA A 17 -6.80 15.02 2.57
C ALA A 17 -5.78 16.06 2.07
N GLN A 18 -5.60 17.15 2.82
CA GLN A 18 -4.62 18.20 2.51
C GLN A 18 -3.18 17.66 2.58
N GLY A 19 -2.86 16.88 3.61
CA GLY A 19 -1.56 16.24 3.76
C GLY A 19 -1.25 15.30 2.59
N ARG A 20 -2.20 14.44 2.22
CA ARG A 20 -2.08 13.58 1.02
C ARG A 20 -1.87 14.39 -0.26
N ALA A 21 -2.63 15.46 -0.46
CA ALA A 21 -2.49 16.32 -1.63
C ALA A 21 -1.08 16.95 -1.71
N ARG A 22 -0.56 17.46 -0.59
CA ARG A 22 0.81 18.01 -0.50
C ARG A 22 1.88 16.95 -0.80
N ILE A 23 1.70 15.72 -0.32
CA ILE A 23 2.62 14.61 -0.63
C ILE A 23 2.59 14.30 -2.13
N VAL A 24 1.41 14.20 -2.75
CA VAL A 24 1.27 13.95 -4.19
C VAL A 24 1.94 15.05 -5.02
N GLU A 25 1.72 16.32 -4.66
CA GLU A 25 2.34 17.46 -5.33
C GLU A 25 3.87 17.38 -5.26
N ARG A 26 4.43 17.08 -4.08
CA ARG A 26 5.88 16.97 -3.91
C ARG A 26 6.48 15.74 -4.57
N MET A 27 5.77 14.62 -4.58
CA MET A 27 6.16 13.46 -5.38
C MET A 27 6.27 13.85 -6.85
N ARG A 28 5.23 14.50 -7.42
CA ARG A 28 5.23 14.98 -8.81
C ARG A 28 6.36 15.97 -9.12
N GLY A 29 6.73 16.80 -8.15
CA GLY A 29 7.86 17.72 -8.24
C GLY A 29 9.24 17.07 -8.14
N SER A 30 9.35 15.79 -7.74
CA SER A 30 10.64 15.09 -7.57
C SER A 30 11.37 14.80 -8.89
N GLY A 31 10.66 14.89 -10.03
CA GLY A 31 11.20 14.59 -11.35
C GLY A 31 11.33 13.09 -11.66
N SER A 32 10.84 12.20 -10.79
CA SER A 32 10.87 10.76 -11.06
C SER A 32 9.87 10.38 -12.14
N ALA A 33 10.20 9.36 -12.93
CA ALA A 33 9.32 8.84 -13.98
C ALA A 33 7.98 8.32 -13.40
N PHE A 34 8.03 7.65 -12.26
CA PHE A 34 6.85 7.21 -11.51
C PHE A 34 5.96 8.40 -11.13
N SER A 35 6.56 9.45 -10.59
CA SER A 35 5.82 10.64 -10.19
C SER A 35 5.20 11.40 -11.36
N ALA A 36 5.77 11.28 -12.56
CA ALA A 36 5.22 11.80 -13.81
C ALA A 36 4.08 10.93 -14.38
N GLY A 37 3.66 9.88 -13.67
CA GLY A 37 2.53 9.03 -14.04
C GLY A 37 2.91 7.73 -14.75
N ARG A 38 4.21 7.46 -14.97
CA ARG A 38 4.69 6.18 -15.52
C ARG A 38 4.85 5.15 -14.40
N ALA A 39 3.75 4.51 -14.03
CA ALA A 39 3.68 3.58 -12.89
C ALA A 39 4.76 2.50 -12.95
N GLU A 40 5.09 2.00 -14.14
CA GLU A 40 6.10 0.97 -14.39
C GLU A 40 7.52 1.41 -14.01
N ALA A 41 7.77 2.70 -13.89
CA ALA A 41 9.06 3.26 -13.52
C ALA A 41 9.27 3.41 -12.00
N LEU A 42 8.39 2.82 -11.18
CA LEU A 42 8.52 2.80 -9.73
C LEU A 42 9.89 2.25 -9.30
N ALA A 43 10.63 3.05 -8.53
CA ALA A 43 11.95 2.72 -8.02
C ALA A 43 11.99 2.74 -6.49
N VAL A 44 13.06 2.18 -5.92
CA VAL A 44 13.30 2.21 -4.46
C VAL A 44 13.38 3.65 -3.94
N ARG A 45 13.91 4.58 -4.74
CA ARG A 45 13.98 6.00 -4.37
C ARG A 45 12.60 6.62 -4.17
N ASP A 46 11.59 6.25 -4.97
CA ASP A 46 10.22 6.74 -4.78
C ASP A 46 9.65 6.29 -3.43
N VAL A 47 9.96 5.06 -3.01
CA VAL A 47 9.56 4.51 -1.70
C VAL A 47 10.18 5.33 -0.56
N GLN A 48 11.47 5.64 -0.69
CA GLN A 48 12.20 6.45 0.27
C GLN A 48 11.64 7.89 0.31
N ASP A 49 11.48 8.53 -0.84
CA ASP A 49 10.96 9.89 -0.96
C ASP A 49 9.56 9.98 -0.33
N MET A 50 8.66 9.02 -0.63
CA MET A 50 7.33 8.99 -0.05
C MET A 50 7.35 8.83 1.48
N PHE A 51 8.23 7.99 2.03
CA PHE A 51 8.36 7.85 3.48
C PHE A 51 8.72 9.19 4.13
N PHE A 52 9.75 9.87 3.62
CA PHE A 52 10.18 11.17 4.16
C PHE A 52 9.14 12.27 4.00
N LEU A 53 8.36 12.25 2.90
CA LEU A 53 7.25 13.18 2.73
C LEU A 53 6.14 12.96 3.76
N TYR A 54 5.79 11.70 4.06
CA TYR A 54 4.85 11.41 5.15
C TYR A 54 5.41 11.83 6.51
N ASP A 55 6.67 11.53 6.78
CA ASP A 55 7.35 11.92 8.02
C ASP A 55 7.33 13.44 8.23
N GLU A 56 7.67 14.22 7.20
CA GLU A 56 7.63 15.68 7.28
C GLU A 56 6.21 16.22 7.46
N VAL A 57 5.24 15.69 6.70
CA VAL A 57 3.88 16.24 6.65
C VAL A 57 3.04 15.87 7.88
N PHE A 58 3.21 14.67 8.42
CA PHE A 58 2.37 14.16 9.51
C PHE A 58 3.10 14.01 10.85
N PHE A 59 4.43 13.97 10.84
CA PHE A 59 5.24 13.63 12.02
C PHE A 59 6.39 14.62 12.29
N GLU A 60 6.42 15.76 11.61
CA GLU A 60 7.43 16.82 11.80
C GLU A 60 8.88 16.34 11.64
N GLY A 61 9.11 15.32 10.81
CA GLY A 61 10.45 14.74 10.60
C GLY A 61 10.95 13.87 11.76
N MET A 62 10.08 13.49 12.70
CA MET A 62 10.44 12.74 13.90
C MET A 62 10.92 11.32 13.57
N LEU A 63 10.26 10.62 12.64
CA LEU A 63 10.59 9.24 12.30
C LEU A 63 11.95 9.15 11.60
N GLY A 64 12.26 10.07 10.69
CA GLY A 64 13.53 10.12 9.98
C GLY A 64 14.70 10.32 10.93
N LYS A 65 14.56 11.21 11.92
CA LYS A 65 15.56 11.41 12.98
C LYS A 65 15.71 10.17 13.86
N ARG A 66 14.60 9.53 14.23
CA ARG A 66 14.58 8.35 15.10
C ARG A 66 15.17 7.11 14.44
N LEU A 67 15.00 6.97 13.13
CA LEU A 67 15.38 5.80 12.34
C LEU A 67 16.64 6.05 11.49
N GLU A 68 17.38 7.11 11.80
CA GLU A 68 18.58 7.49 11.06
C GLU A 68 19.60 6.33 11.06
N GLY A 69 20.03 5.92 9.87
CA GLY A 69 20.90 4.76 9.67
C GLY A 69 20.26 3.39 9.94
N GLY A 70 19.03 3.36 10.47
CA GLY A 70 18.32 2.14 10.88
C GLY A 70 17.24 1.68 9.91
N LEU A 71 16.85 2.45 8.90
CA LEU A 71 15.78 2.10 7.96
C LEU A 71 16.28 1.91 6.52
N ALA A 72 16.10 0.72 5.97
CA ALA A 72 16.36 0.41 4.57
C ALA A 72 15.07 0.26 3.76
N TYR A 73 15.11 0.68 2.49
CA TYR A 73 13.98 0.63 1.57
C TYR A 73 14.17 -0.46 0.53
N ARG A 74 13.09 -1.17 0.19
CA ARG A 74 13.09 -2.20 -0.84
C ARG A 74 11.84 -2.17 -1.69
N LEU A 75 11.99 -2.69 -2.89
CA LEU A 75 10.90 -2.92 -3.82
C LEU A 75 10.94 -4.39 -4.25
N SER A 76 9.82 -5.10 -4.06
CA SER A 76 9.73 -6.54 -4.29
C SER A 76 8.90 -6.86 -5.52
N ASN A 77 9.51 -7.60 -6.45
CA ASN A 77 8.83 -8.17 -7.62
C ASN A 77 8.12 -9.50 -7.33
N ARG A 78 8.38 -10.10 -6.17
CA ARG A 78 7.85 -11.44 -5.80
C ARG A 78 6.65 -11.36 -4.84
N MET A 79 6.41 -10.18 -4.26
CA MET A 79 5.34 -9.98 -3.29
C MET A 79 4.03 -9.70 -4.03
N THR A 80 3.10 -10.67 -4.02
CA THR A 80 1.85 -10.59 -4.81
C THR A 80 0.59 -10.71 -3.97
N ARG A 81 0.73 -10.83 -2.64
CA ARG A 81 -0.37 -10.99 -1.69
C ARG A 81 -0.49 -9.85 -0.67
N THR A 82 0.61 -9.12 -0.45
CA THR A 82 0.72 -8.07 0.55
C THR A 82 1.28 -6.82 -0.11
N GLY A 83 0.63 -5.67 0.03
CA GLY A 83 1.08 -4.43 -0.61
C GLY A 83 2.42 -3.94 -0.07
N GLY A 84 2.66 -4.12 1.22
CA GLY A 84 3.87 -3.74 1.92
C GLY A 84 4.24 -4.73 3.01
N LYS A 85 5.46 -4.57 3.54
CA LYS A 85 5.94 -5.26 4.73
C LYS A 85 7.06 -4.46 5.39
N VAL A 86 6.95 -4.26 6.70
CA VAL A 86 8.06 -3.87 7.58
C VAL A 86 8.65 -5.10 8.26
N GLN A 87 9.96 -5.28 8.14
CA GLN A 87 10.73 -6.26 8.90
C GLN A 87 11.55 -5.51 9.95
N TYR A 88 11.45 -5.93 11.22
CA TYR A 88 12.25 -5.37 12.31
C TYR A 88 13.27 -6.40 12.79
N ASP A 89 14.55 -6.07 12.70
CA ASP A 89 15.63 -6.81 13.33
C ASP A 89 15.84 -6.29 14.75
N ARG A 90 15.43 -7.10 15.73
CA ARG A 90 15.52 -6.75 17.15
C ARG A 90 16.96 -6.70 17.68
N ARG A 91 17.91 -7.35 17.01
CA ARG A 91 19.31 -7.41 17.46
C ARG A 91 20.03 -6.14 17.05
N GLU A 92 19.86 -5.75 15.79
CA GLU A 92 20.50 -4.57 15.22
C GLU A 92 19.67 -3.29 15.42
N GLY A 93 18.40 -3.41 15.82
CA GLY A 93 17.50 -2.27 15.94
C GLY A 93 17.14 -1.65 14.59
N THR A 94 17.20 -2.44 13.51
CA THR A 94 17.02 -1.95 12.13
C THR A 94 15.72 -2.43 11.50
N TYR A 95 15.27 -1.68 10.50
CA TYR A 95 14.04 -1.89 9.77
C TYR A 95 14.31 -2.05 8.28
N VAL A 96 13.52 -2.90 7.64
CA VAL A 96 13.39 -2.95 6.18
C VAL A 96 11.94 -2.70 5.81
N LEU A 97 11.67 -1.57 5.14
CA LEU A 97 10.37 -1.26 4.55
C LEU A 97 10.40 -1.70 3.08
N ALA A 98 9.60 -2.72 2.77
CA ALA A 98 9.47 -3.26 1.43
C ALA A 98 8.07 -3.02 0.85
N LEU A 99 7.97 -2.46 -0.35
CA LEU A 99 6.73 -2.38 -1.11
C LEU A 99 6.66 -3.43 -2.22
N SER A 100 5.45 -3.81 -2.61
CA SER A 100 5.20 -4.73 -3.72
C SER A 100 5.09 -3.94 -5.02
N TYR A 101 6.02 -4.14 -5.94
CA TYR A 101 5.90 -3.56 -7.29
C TYR A 101 4.62 -4.05 -8.00
N PRO A 102 4.31 -5.36 -8.08
CA PRO A 102 3.12 -5.85 -8.79
C PRO A 102 1.81 -5.24 -8.29
N LEU A 103 1.62 -5.17 -6.97
CA LEU A 103 0.40 -4.63 -6.36
C LEU A 103 0.31 -3.11 -6.39
N VAL A 104 1.41 -2.37 -6.60
CA VAL A 104 1.37 -0.91 -6.79
C VAL A 104 1.10 -0.59 -8.27
N VAL A 105 1.75 -1.29 -9.19
CA VAL A 105 1.75 -0.95 -10.63
C VAL A 105 0.60 -1.61 -11.38
N TYR A 106 0.43 -2.92 -11.26
CA TYR A 106 -0.48 -3.67 -12.13
C TYR A 106 -1.98 -3.42 -11.95
N PRO A 107 -2.51 -2.95 -10.79
CA PRO A 107 -3.92 -2.59 -10.70
C PRO A 107 -4.38 -1.61 -11.77
N PHE A 108 -3.48 -0.76 -12.29
CA PHE A 108 -3.80 0.25 -13.29
C PHE A 108 -3.20 -0.05 -14.67
N ASP A 109 -2.61 -1.25 -14.85
CA ASP A 109 -2.07 -1.75 -16.12
C ASP A 109 -3.15 -2.43 -17.00
N GLY A 110 -4.43 -2.29 -16.62
CA GLY A 110 -5.56 -2.73 -17.44
C GLY A 110 -6.90 -2.84 -16.68
N LYS A 111 -7.96 -2.23 -17.25
CA LYS A 111 -9.42 -2.33 -16.94
C LYS A 111 -9.92 -2.37 -15.48
N ALA A 112 -9.09 -2.27 -14.45
CA ALA A 112 -9.61 -2.17 -13.09
C ALA A 112 -10.28 -0.79 -12.90
N SER A 113 -11.51 -0.80 -12.38
CA SER A 113 -12.26 0.42 -12.02
C SER A 113 -11.73 1.11 -10.76
N GLY A 114 -10.71 0.53 -10.11
CA GLY A 114 -10.13 0.98 -8.85
C GLY A 114 -9.81 -0.20 -7.93
N VAL A 115 -8.98 0.06 -6.93
CA VAL A 115 -8.64 -0.90 -5.87
C VAL A 115 -8.84 -0.27 -4.50
N ASP A 116 -9.23 -1.07 -3.53
CA ASP A 116 -9.31 -0.65 -2.14
C ASP A 116 -8.02 -1.02 -1.41
N VAL A 117 -7.42 -0.02 -0.75
CA VAL A 117 -6.28 -0.17 0.14
C VAL A 117 -6.70 0.30 1.52
N ASN A 118 -6.71 -0.60 2.51
CA ASN A 118 -7.08 -0.28 3.89
C ASN A 118 -8.45 0.40 4.03
N GLY A 119 -9.42 0.01 3.20
CA GLY A 119 -10.76 0.58 3.21
C GLY A 119 -10.85 1.99 2.61
N ILE A 120 -9.85 2.36 1.79
CA ILE A 120 -9.81 3.59 1.03
C ILE A 120 -9.76 3.23 -0.46
N PRO A 121 -10.75 3.70 -1.26
CA PRO A 121 -10.70 3.54 -2.71
C PRO A 121 -9.53 4.32 -3.31
N CYS A 122 -8.76 3.65 -4.16
CA CYS A 122 -7.64 4.20 -4.91
C CYS A 122 -7.91 4.09 -6.41
N SER A 123 -7.57 5.15 -7.11
CA SER A 123 -7.76 5.39 -8.55
C SER A 123 -6.45 5.53 -9.33
N SER A 124 -5.29 5.49 -8.64
CA SER A 124 -3.97 5.52 -9.27
C SER A 124 -2.93 4.72 -8.47
N SER A 125 -1.82 4.34 -9.12
CA SER A 125 -0.68 3.71 -8.45
C SER A 125 -0.08 4.58 -7.35
N MET A 126 -0.11 5.91 -7.49
CA MET A 126 0.33 6.84 -6.45
C MET A 126 -0.54 6.69 -5.20
N GLU A 127 -1.87 6.66 -5.34
CA GLU A 127 -2.78 6.48 -4.21
C GLU A 127 -2.64 5.10 -3.56
N VAL A 128 -2.40 4.05 -4.35
CA VAL A 128 -2.12 2.71 -3.82
C VAL A 128 -0.83 2.70 -3.00
N MET A 129 0.24 3.27 -3.54
CA MET A 129 1.53 3.35 -2.86
C MET A 129 1.40 4.14 -1.54
N MET A 130 0.66 5.24 -1.55
CA MET A 130 0.35 6.03 -0.36
C MET A 130 -0.39 5.23 0.70
N GLY A 131 -1.49 4.54 0.34
CA GLY A 131 -2.27 3.75 1.29
C GLY A 131 -1.48 2.58 1.90
N ILE A 132 -0.55 2.00 1.14
CA ILE A 132 0.38 0.98 1.63
C ILE A 132 1.43 1.62 2.56
N MET A 133 2.04 2.73 2.15
CA MET A 133 3.05 3.44 2.95
C MET A 133 2.49 3.85 4.32
N GLU A 134 1.28 4.42 4.35
CA GLU A 134 0.57 4.77 5.58
C GLU A 134 0.47 3.56 6.52
N HIS A 135 0.12 2.40 5.99
CA HIS A 135 0.02 1.16 6.77
C HIS A 135 1.36 0.75 7.38
N GLU A 136 2.42 0.77 6.57
CA GLU A 136 3.75 0.39 6.99
C GLU A 136 4.35 1.40 8.00
N ILE A 137 4.03 2.69 7.89
CA ILE A 137 4.41 3.70 8.90
C ILE A 137 3.77 3.40 10.25
N ILE A 138 2.49 2.98 10.29
CA ILE A 138 1.86 2.59 11.56
C ILE A 138 2.55 1.36 12.16
N HIS A 139 3.02 0.41 11.33
CA HIS A 139 3.83 -0.71 11.82
C HIS A 139 5.12 -0.24 12.50
N ILE A 140 5.85 0.68 11.86
CA ILE A 140 7.08 1.25 12.41
C ILE A 140 6.80 1.96 13.75
N ILE A 141 5.76 2.80 13.82
CA ILE A 141 5.38 3.50 15.05
C ILE A 141 5.04 2.49 16.17
N GLU A 142 4.26 1.44 15.86
CA GLU A 142 3.89 0.44 16.86
C GLU A 142 5.11 -0.39 17.33
N PHE A 143 6.05 -0.71 16.42
CA PHE A 143 7.32 -1.34 16.81
C PHE A 143 8.15 -0.44 17.72
N GLU A 144 8.31 0.84 17.39
CA GLU A 144 9.06 1.79 18.21
C GLU A 144 8.42 1.99 19.60
N LEU A 145 7.08 1.96 19.69
CA LEU A 145 6.36 2.13 20.95
C LEU A 145 6.37 0.86 21.83
N HIS A 146 6.35 -0.32 21.22
CA HIS A 146 6.00 -1.56 21.94
C HIS A 146 6.94 -2.75 21.69
N GLY A 147 7.91 -2.62 20.80
CA GLY A 147 8.81 -3.70 20.37
C GLY A 147 8.12 -4.81 19.59
N ARG A 148 6.84 -4.63 19.22
CA ARG A 148 6.01 -5.57 18.47
C ARG A 148 4.91 -4.80 17.75
N SER A 149 4.41 -5.36 16.65
CA SER A 149 3.31 -4.76 15.91
C SER A 149 2.33 -5.81 15.37
N SER A 150 1.05 -5.44 15.25
CA SER A 150 0.01 -6.29 14.67
C SER A 150 -1.20 -5.49 14.16
N CYS A 151 -1.37 -5.45 12.83
CA CYS A 151 -2.49 -4.78 12.15
C CYS A 151 -3.89 -5.31 12.53
N GLY A 152 -3.97 -6.55 13.03
CA GLY A 152 -5.22 -7.12 13.54
C GLY A 152 -5.70 -6.55 14.88
N LYS A 153 -4.83 -5.88 15.65
CA LYS A 153 -5.10 -5.47 17.04
C LYS A 153 -5.63 -4.04 17.12
N ARG A 154 -6.30 -3.75 18.24
CA ARG A 154 -6.94 -2.45 18.49
C ARG A 154 -5.98 -1.26 18.45
N PRO A 155 -4.76 -1.30 19.05
CA PRO A 155 -3.83 -0.17 19.01
C PRO A 155 -3.48 0.26 17.59
N PHE A 156 -3.02 -0.67 16.76
CA PHE A 156 -2.78 -0.41 15.33
C PHE A 156 -4.00 0.18 14.62
N LYS A 157 -5.18 -0.44 14.77
CA LYS A 157 -6.41 0.02 14.10
C LYS A 157 -6.82 1.42 14.52
N THR A 158 -6.63 1.76 15.79
CA THR A 158 -6.89 3.11 16.31
C THR A 158 -5.92 4.11 15.70
N MET A 159 -4.62 3.82 15.66
CA MET A 159 -3.63 4.71 15.05
C MET A 159 -3.88 4.89 13.54
N ALA A 160 -4.08 3.79 12.80
CA ALA A 160 -4.36 3.85 11.36
C ALA A 160 -5.62 4.67 11.04
N ARG A 161 -6.68 4.53 11.85
CA ARG A 161 -7.89 5.34 11.72
C ARG A 161 -7.64 6.80 12.07
N ASN A 162 -7.02 7.09 13.20
CA ASN A 162 -6.91 8.45 13.71
C ASN A 162 -5.90 9.29 12.91
N ILE A 163 -4.80 8.68 12.47
CA ILE A 163 -3.73 9.38 11.77
C ILE A 163 -4.06 9.52 10.28
N PHE A 164 -4.58 8.46 9.64
CA PHE A 164 -4.76 8.39 8.19
C PHE A 164 -6.19 8.10 7.71
N GLY A 165 -7.15 7.97 8.63
CA GLY A 165 -8.55 7.75 8.26
C GLY A 165 -8.83 6.34 7.71
N HIS A 166 -7.97 5.36 7.95
CA HIS A 166 -8.16 3.99 7.45
C HIS A 166 -9.45 3.38 8.03
N THR A 167 -10.22 2.70 7.17
CA THR A 167 -11.43 1.96 7.59
C THR A 167 -11.22 0.44 7.60
N GLY A 168 -10.14 -0.04 6.96
CA GLY A 168 -9.60 -1.39 7.01
C GLY A 168 -8.11 -1.39 7.35
N THR A 169 -7.53 -2.57 7.64
CA THR A 169 -6.11 -2.73 8.05
C THR A 169 -5.53 -4.05 7.56
N LYS A 170 -5.93 -4.47 6.35
CA LYS A 170 -5.44 -5.72 5.75
C LYS A 170 -4.27 -5.40 4.84
N HIS A 171 -3.22 -6.22 4.88
CA HIS A 171 -2.10 -6.10 3.94
C HIS A 171 -2.48 -6.39 2.48
N SER A 172 -3.65 -6.97 2.22
CA SER A 172 -4.11 -7.33 0.88
C SER A 172 -4.90 -6.20 0.22
N LEU A 173 -4.73 -6.03 -1.08
CA LEU A 173 -5.62 -5.21 -1.91
C LEU A 173 -6.91 -5.99 -2.21
N SER A 174 -8.05 -5.28 -2.20
CA SER A 174 -9.31 -5.78 -2.75
C SER A 174 -9.68 -5.00 -4.01
N THR A 175 -10.23 -5.68 -5.02
CA THR A 175 -10.77 -4.96 -6.19
C THR A 175 -12.16 -4.46 -5.87
N THR A 176 -12.43 -3.22 -6.26
CA THR A 176 -13.77 -2.65 -6.26
C THR A 176 -14.38 -2.91 -7.63
N HIS A 177 -15.17 -3.98 -7.75
CA HIS A 177 -16.06 -4.13 -8.90
C HIS A 177 -17.39 -3.43 -8.59
N SER A 178 -18.04 -2.85 -9.60
CA SER A 178 -19.38 -2.25 -9.49
C SER A 178 -20.47 -3.20 -8.98
N HIS A 179 -20.16 -4.48 -8.75
CA HIS A 179 -20.97 -5.44 -8.03
C HIS A 179 -20.10 -6.28 -7.07
N GLY A 180 -19.89 -5.79 -5.85
CA GLY A 180 -19.33 -6.57 -4.72
C GLY A 180 -17.80 -6.65 -4.64
N THR A 181 -17.28 -6.59 -3.40
CA THR A 181 -15.86 -6.70 -3.07
C THR A 181 -15.34 -8.12 -3.32
N ARG A 182 -14.37 -8.30 -4.22
CA ARG A 182 -13.60 -9.55 -4.36
C ARG A 182 -12.13 -9.29 -4.06
N THR A 183 -11.56 -10.07 -3.15
CA THR A 183 -10.12 -10.07 -2.89
C THR A 183 -9.39 -10.61 -4.12
N LEU A 184 -8.40 -9.89 -4.63
CA LEU A 184 -7.59 -10.36 -5.74
C LEU A 184 -6.77 -11.60 -5.30
N ARG A 185 -7.04 -12.72 -5.95
CA ARG A 185 -6.22 -13.94 -5.91
C ARG A 185 -5.77 -14.26 -7.34
N PRO A 186 -4.47 -14.24 -7.65
CA PRO A 186 -3.97 -14.79 -8.91
C PRO A 186 -4.01 -16.33 -8.86
N GLY A 187 -4.68 -16.98 -9.81
CA GLY A 187 -4.65 -18.45 -9.93
C GLY A 187 -5.83 -19.16 -10.60
N SER A 188 -6.90 -18.48 -11.01
CA SER A 188 -7.93 -19.15 -11.82
C SER A 188 -7.46 -19.23 -13.28
N ARG A 189 -6.84 -20.35 -13.65
CA ARG A 189 -6.87 -20.82 -15.04
C ARG A 189 -8.34 -20.83 -15.46
N GLY A 190 -8.70 -19.98 -16.40
CA GLY A 190 -10.01 -20.02 -17.04
C GLY A 190 -10.16 -21.41 -17.66
N ALA A 191 -11.10 -22.18 -17.11
CA ALA A 191 -11.56 -23.40 -17.72
C ALA A 191 -12.07 -23.03 -19.12
N SER A 192 -11.50 -23.67 -20.13
CA SER A 192 -12.03 -23.71 -21.47
C SER A 192 -13.50 -24.09 -21.41
N SER A 193 -14.34 -23.24 -22.01
CA SER A 193 -15.76 -23.47 -22.23
C SER A 193 -15.97 -24.81 -22.91
N THR A 194 -16.60 -25.74 -22.21
CA THR A 194 -17.32 -26.87 -22.79
C THR A 194 -18.45 -26.31 -23.66
N GLY A 195 -18.33 -26.47 -24.98
CA GLY A 195 -19.36 -26.08 -25.94
C GLY A 195 -19.27 -26.96 -27.18
N GLU A 196 -20.25 -27.85 -27.29
CA GLU A 196 -20.74 -28.55 -28.50
C GLU A 196 -19.87 -29.63 -29.15
N ARG A 197 -20.34 -30.87 -28.99
CA ARG A 197 -19.96 -32.05 -29.77
C ARG A 197 -20.93 -32.13 -30.97
N PRO A 198 -20.47 -32.05 -32.23
CA PRO A 198 -21.35 -32.24 -33.37
C PRO A 198 -21.68 -33.72 -33.55
N THR A 199 -22.97 -34.02 -33.69
CA THR A 199 -23.51 -35.32 -34.09
C THR A 199 -23.17 -35.62 -35.55
N PRO A 200 -22.69 -36.83 -35.89
CA PRO A 200 -22.50 -37.21 -37.29
C PRO A 200 -23.84 -37.54 -37.96
N ALA A 201 -24.06 -37.00 -39.15
CA ALA A 201 -25.19 -37.32 -40.03
C ALA A 201 -25.03 -38.75 -40.63
N PRO A 202 -26.13 -39.44 -40.98
CA PRO A 202 -26.08 -40.81 -41.48
C PRO A 202 -25.59 -40.86 -42.93
N LEU A 203 -24.69 -41.82 -43.22
CA LEU A 203 -24.31 -42.19 -44.58
C LEU A 203 -25.48 -42.92 -45.26
N ARG A 204 -25.98 -42.34 -46.36
CA ARG A 204 -26.73 -43.05 -47.41
C ARG A 204 -25.80 -43.23 -48.60
N GLY A 205 -25.67 -44.47 -49.09
CA GLY A 205 -24.91 -44.83 -50.29
C GLY A 205 -24.02 -46.02 -50.03
#